data_AF-A0A2N2Q3M4-F1
#
_entry.id   AF-A0A2N2Q3M4-F1
#
_cell.length_a   1.000
_cell.length_b   1.000
_cell.length_c   1.000
_cell.angle_alpha   90.00
_cell.angle_beta   90.00
_cell.angle_gamma   90.00
#
_symmetry.space_group_name_H-M   'P 1'
#
loop_
_entity.id
_entity.type
_entity.pdbx_description
1 polymer ?
#
loop_
_entity_poly.entity_id
_entity_poly.type
_entity_poly.pdbx_seq_one_letter_code
_entity_poly.pdbx_strand_id
1 'polypeptide(L)'
;MSETLIREIAEQILREEILLNWQFYLLVLAMMLIGTIASTFLASYIRKRAESYATKADLEQLILQLRATTEAAEEIKTAISHSDWSIREWKTLRRVKLEELVESVYAVRPWLKKEINACIFDDPMDSEENSPMWKIELISHLYFPELTGEINTLKQTYWIAAYGGFVFRKCCNLPELMSQSEK
;
A
#
# COMPACT_ATOMS: atom_id res chain seq x y z
N MET A 1 -6.04 62.32 -63.51
CA MET A 1 -5.86 63.27 -62.40
C MET A 1 -5.20 64.49 -63.00
N SER A 2 -5.89 65.63 -63.08
CA SER A 2 -5.50 66.76 -63.95
C SER A 2 -4.26 67.49 -63.43
N GLU A 3 -3.31 67.79 -64.32
CA GLU A 3 -2.08 68.54 -64.00
C GLU A 3 -2.36 69.91 -63.37
N THR A 4 -3.53 70.49 -63.68
CA THR A 4 -4.01 71.74 -63.11
C THR A 4 -4.21 71.65 -61.59
N LEU A 5 -4.72 70.51 -61.11
CA LEU A 5 -5.03 70.31 -59.69
C LEU A 5 -3.74 70.11 -58.87
N ILE A 6 -2.72 69.50 -59.47
CA ILE A 6 -1.39 69.34 -58.87
C ILE A 6 -0.68 70.71 -58.76
N ARG A 7 -0.81 71.56 -59.80
CA ARG A 7 -0.18 72.88 -59.84
C ARG A 7 -0.79 73.86 -58.83
N GLU A 8 -2.10 73.79 -58.64
CA GLU A 8 -2.84 74.62 -57.68
C GLU A 8 -2.54 74.22 -56.23
N ILE A 9 -2.43 72.92 -55.95
CA ILE A 9 -1.95 72.42 -54.65
C ILE A 9 -0.50 72.87 -54.39
N ALA A 10 0.37 72.83 -55.40
CA ALA A 10 1.77 73.26 -55.26
C ALA A 10 1.91 74.77 -54.99
N GLU A 11 1.09 75.62 -55.62
CA GLU A 11 1.06 77.07 -55.36
C GLU A 11 0.53 77.41 -53.97
N GLN A 12 -0.48 76.70 -53.47
CA GLN A 12 -0.98 76.89 -52.09
C GLN A 12 0.04 76.47 -51.03
N ILE A 13 0.86 75.44 -51.30
CA ILE A 13 1.98 75.05 -50.42
C ILE A 13 3.06 76.14 -50.40
N LEU A 14 3.37 76.74 -51.55
CA LEU A 14 4.37 77.81 -51.70
C LEU A 14 3.97 79.14 -51.05
N ARG A 15 2.67 79.37 -50.82
CA ARG A 15 2.12 80.62 -50.28
C ARG A 15 2.01 80.65 -48.74
N GLU A 16 2.50 79.62 -48.04
CA GLU A 16 2.46 79.46 -46.57
C GLU A 16 1.04 79.51 -45.92
N GLU A 17 -0.04 79.65 -46.70
CA GLU A 17 -1.42 79.72 -46.18
C GLU A 17 -1.83 78.45 -45.40
N ILE A 18 -1.27 77.29 -45.75
CA ILE A 18 -1.50 76.04 -45.02
C ILE A 18 -0.91 76.10 -43.60
N LEU A 19 0.24 76.78 -43.42
CA LEU A 19 0.90 76.90 -42.12
C LEU A 19 0.25 77.94 -41.21
N LEU A 20 -0.52 78.90 -41.75
CA LEU A 20 -1.25 79.90 -40.97
C LEU A 20 -2.67 79.47 -40.57
N ASN A 21 -3.20 78.41 -41.18
CA ASN A 21 -4.57 77.98 -40.99
C ASN A 21 -4.72 77.16 -39.69
N TRP A 22 -5.02 77.83 -38.58
CA TRP A 22 -5.17 77.21 -37.25
C TRP A 22 -6.16 76.04 -37.22
N GLN A 23 -7.17 76.05 -38.11
CA GLN A 23 -8.15 74.96 -38.26
C GLN A 23 -7.50 73.63 -38.66
N PHE A 24 -6.47 73.67 -39.51
CA PHE A 24 -5.74 72.47 -39.94
C PHE A 24 -5.02 71.80 -38.76
N TYR A 25 -4.31 72.58 -37.93
CA TYR A 25 -3.62 72.05 -36.75
C TYR A 25 -4.59 71.45 -35.74
N LEU A 26 -5.78 72.04 -35.56
CA LEU A 26 -6.80 71.51 -34.66
C LEU A 26 -7.31 70.14 -35.13
N LEU A 27 -7.52 69.95 -36.43
CA LEU A 27 -7.91 68.65 -37.00
C LEU A 27 -6.83 67.58 -36.80
N VAL A 28 -5.56 67.91 -37.03
CA VAL A 28 -4.44 66.99 -36.80
C VAL A 28 -4.34 66.63 -35.32
N LEU A 29 -4.48 67.61 -34.42
CA LEU A 29 -4.48 67.40 -32.97
C LEU A 29 -5.66 66.51 -32.53
N ALA A 30 -6.85 66.72 -33.10
CA ALA A 30 -8.01 65.88 -32.83
C ALA A 30 -7.79 64.42 -33.29
N MET A 31 -7.24 64.22 -34.49
CA MET A 31 -6.86 62.88 -34.99
C MET A 31 -5.83 62.20 -34.09
N MET A 32 -4.81 62.93 -33.63
CA MET A 32 -3.81 62.43 -32.68
C MET A 32 -4.44 62.04 -31.33
N LEU A 33 -5.35 62.87 -30.80
CA LEU A 33 -6.10 62.57 -29.58
C LEU A 33 -6.95 61.32 -29.71
N ILE A 34 -7.69 61.18 -30.82
CA ILE A 34 -8.51 59.98 -31.06
C ILE A 34 -7.61 58.74 -31.21
N GLY A 35 -6.47 58.85 -31.91
CA GLY A 35 -5.51 57.75 -32.06
C GLY A 35 -4.90 57.29 -30.74
N THR A 36 -4.54 58.22 -29.86
CA THR A 36 -4.00 57.91 -28.52
C THR A 36 -5.06 57.29 -27.59
N ILE A 37 -6.30 57.79 -27.62
CA ILE A 37 -7.40 57.19 -26.86
C ILE A 37 -7.68 55.76 -27.36
N ALA A 38 -7.82 55.57 -28.67
CA ALA A 38 -8.11 54.24 -29.24
C ALA A 38 -6.98 53.23 -28.94
N SER A 39 -5.72 53.64 -29.07
CA SER A 39 -4.57 52.76 -28.80
C SER A 39 -4.45 52.39 -27.31
N THR A 40 -4.71 53.32 -26.39
CA THR A 40 -4.68 53.03 -24.94
C THR A 40 -5.82 52.10 -24.51
N PHE A 41 -7.03 52.30 -25.04
CA PHE A 41 -8.15 51.37 -24.80
C PHE A 41 -7.86 49.97 -25.35
N LEU A 42 -7.37 49.88 -26.59
CA LEU A 42 -7.04 48.58 -27.20
C LEU A 42 -5.92 47.86 -26.45
N ALA A 43 -4.87 48.60 -26.07
CA ALA A 43 -3.75 48.06 -25.30
C ALA A 43 -4.20 47.54 -23.93
N SER A 44 -5.04 48.30 -23.21
CA SER A 44 -5.55 47.88 -21.90
C SER A 44 -6.47 46.65 -22.00
N TYR A 45 -7.30 46.56 -23.03
CA TYR A 45 -8.16 45.41 -23.27
C TYR A 45 -7.36 44.14 -23.60
N ILE A 46 -6.40 44.23 -24.53
CA ILE A 46 -5.52 43.12 -24.89
C ILE A 46 -4.72 42.66 -23.67
N ARG A 47 -4.14 43.60 -22.91
CA ARG A 47 -3.38 43.30 -21.69
C ARG A 47 -4.22 42.54 -20.67
N LYS A 48 -5.42 43.02 -20.36
CA LYS A 48 -6.31 42.35 -19.39
C LYS A 48 -6.72 40.95 -19.85
N ARG A 49 -6.95 40.76 -21.16
CA ARG A 49 -7.25 39.45 -21.73
C ARG A 49 -6.04 38.50 -21.68
N ALA A 50 -4.85 39.00 -21.94
CA ALA A 50 -3.61 38.24 -21.83
C ALA A 50 -3.33 37.83 -20.37
N GLU A 51 -3.47 38.74 -19.41
CA GLU A 51 -3.35 38.47 -17.98
C GLU A 51 -4.38 37.42 -17.52
N SER A 52 -5.64 37.55 -17.99
CA SER A 52 -6.70 36.57 -17.68
C SER A 52 -6.43 35.19 -18.29
N TYR A 53 -5.72 35.13 -19.43
CA TYR A 53 -5.34 33.86 -20.05
C TYR A 53 -4.15 33.22 -19.33
N ALA A 54 -3.13 34.00 -18.98
CA ALA A 54 -1.96 33.53 -18.23
C ALA A 54 -2.38 32.98 -16.86
N THR A 55 -3.21 33.72 -16.12
CA THR A 55 -3.72 33.27 -14.81
C THR A 55 -4.53 31.98 -14.88
N LYS A 56 -5.32 31.78 -15.94
CA LYS A 56 -6.02 30.50 -16.14
C LYS A 56 -5.07 29.34 -16.39
N ALA A 57 -4.05 29.55 -17.23
CA ALA A 57 -3.04 28.52 -17.50
C ALA A 57 -2.27 28.14 -16.22
N ASP A 58 -1.89 29.12 -15.40
CA ASP A 58 -1.21 28.87 -14.12
C ASP A 58 -2.11 28.10 -13.13
N LEU A 59 -3.41 28.45 -13.06
CA LEU A 59 -4.37 27.73 -12.21
C LEU A 59 -4.55 26.27 -12.66
N GLU A 60 -4.61 26.00 -13.96
CA GLU A 60 -4.70 24.63 -14.47
C GLU A 60 -3.46 23.81 -14.10
N GLN A 61 -2.27 24.40 -14.21
CA GLN A 61 -1.03 23.73 -13.79
C GLN A 61 -1.02 23.43 -12.28
N LEU A 62 -1.47 24.38 -11.45
CA LEU A 62 -1.58 24.16 -10.00
C LEU A 62 -2.57 23.04 -9.66
N ILE A 63 -3.71 22.98 -10.34
CA ILE A 63 -4.68 21.91 -10.15
C ILE A 63 -4.08 20.56 -10.55
N LEU A 64 -3.34 20.49 -11.66
CA LEU A 64 -2.67 19.27 -12.09
C LEU A 64 -1.61 18.82 -11.08
N GLN A 65 -0.81 19.75 -10.56
CA GLN A 65 0.17 19.45 -9.51
C GLN A 65 -0.50 18.94 -8.22
N LEU A 66 -1.57 19.59 -7.77
CA LEU A 66 -2.32 19.17 -6.59
C LEU A 66 -2.95 17.79 -6.75
N ARG A 67 -3.45 17.48 -7.95
CA ARG A 67 -3.96 16.13 -8.26
C ARG A 67 -2.85 15.10 -8.21
N ALA A 68 -1.72 15.37 -8.87
CA ALA A 68 -0.58 14.46 -8.88
C ALA A 68 -0.01 14.20 -7.47
N THR A 69 0.06 15.23 -6.61
CA THR A 69 0.53 15.06 -5.23
C THR A 69 -0.49 14.31 -4.37
N THR A 70 -1.79 14.53 -4.57
CA THR A 70 -2.84 13.80 -3.86
C THR A 70 -2.89 12.33 -4.26
N GLU A 71 -2.76 12.05 -5.56
CA GLU A 71 -2.69 10.68 -6.09
C GLU A 71 -1.48 9.94 -5.53
N ALA A 72 -0.29 10.56 -5.58
CA ALA A 72 0.91 9.99 -4.99
C ALA A 72 0.77 9.78 -3.47
N ALA A 73 0.12 10.70 -2.75
CA ALA A 73 -0.12 10.55 -1.31
C ALA A 73 -1.07 9.40 -0.98
N GLU A 74 -2.15 9.23 -1.74
CA GLU A 74 -3.07 8.10 -1.56
C GLU A 74 -2.42 6.76 -1.96
N GLU A 75 -1.59 6.73 -3.00
CA GLU A 75 -0.80 5.55 -3.35
C GLU A 75 0.16 5.15 -2.22
N ILE A 76 0.90 6.10 -1.66
CA ILE A 76 1.80 5.84 -0.52
C ILE A 76 1.00 5.35 0.69
N LYS A 77 -0.13 5.99 0.99
CA LYS A 77 -0.98 5.62 2.13
C LYS A 77 -1.56 4.23 1.96
N THR A 78 -2.02 3.88 0.77
CA THR A 78 -2.53 2.53 0.48
C THR A 78 -1.43 1.49 0.58
N ALA A 79 -0.23 1.76 0.04
CA ALA A 79 0.93 0.87 0.17
C ALA A 79 1.35 0.64 1.63
N ILE A 80 1.43 1.70 2.44
CA ILE A 80 1.72 1.60 3.88
C ILE A 80 0.61 0.83 4.61
N SER A 81 -0.66 1.10 4.30
CA SER A 81 -1.77 0.38 4.92
C SER A 81 -1.74 -1.11 4.61
N HIS A 82 -1.33 -1.51 3.40
CA HIS A 82 -1.24 -2.92 3.01
C HIS A 82 -0.08 -3.63 3.70
N SER A 83 1.09 -2.98 3.79
CA SER A 83 2.25 -3.56 4.48
C SER A 83 1.97 -3.72 5.97
N ASP A 84 1.42 -2.69 6.63
CA ASP A 84 1.01 -2.75 8.03
C ASP A 84 -0.02 -3.85 8.30
N TRP A 85 -1.02 -3.98 7.41
CA TRP A 85 -2.03 -5.01 7.53
C TRP A 85 -1.42 -6.41 7.44
N SER A 86 -0.53 -6.66 6.47
CA SER A 86 0.14 -7.96 6.32
C SER A 86 0.96 -8.35 7.54
N ILE A 87 1.66 -7.38 8.15
CA ILE A 87 2.47 -7.59 9.36
C ILE A 87 1.56 -7.91 10.56
N ARG A 88 0.45 -7.18 10.71
CA ARG A 88 -0.52 -7.43 11.78
C ARG A 88 -1.17 -8.79 11.62
N GLU A 89 -1.58 -9.14 10.41
CA GLU A 89 -2.19 -10.43 10.10
C GLU A 89 -1.23 -11.57 10.41
N TRP A 90 0.02 -11.46 9.96
CA TRP A 90 1.06 -12.44 10.25
C TRP A 90 1.30 -12.62 11.77
N LYS A 91 1.36 -11.51 12.53
CA LYS A 91 1.52 -11.55 13.99
C LYS A 91 0.33 -12.18 14.68
N THR A 92 -0.89 -11.87 14.24
CA THR A 92 -2.12 -12.45 14.78
C THR A 92 -2.16 -13.95 14.52
N LEU A 93 -1.90 -14.37 13.28
CA LEU A 93 -1.85 -15.77 12.89
C LEU A 93 -0.80 -16.53 13.72
N ARG A 94 0.41 -15.96 13.86
CA ARG A 94 1.47 -16.57 14.68
C ARG A 94 1.06 -16.70 16.15
N ARG A 95 0.35 -15.72 16.72
CA ARG A 95 -0.20 -15.85 18.08
C ARG A 95 -1.19 -17.01 18.20
N VAL A 96 -2.16 -17.07 17.30
CA VAL A 96 -3.17 -18.14 17.29
C VAL A 96 -2.51 -19.52 17.15
N LYS A 97 -1.51 -19.65 16.28
CA LYS A 97 -0.79 -20.92 16.09
C LYS A 97 0.10 -21.27 17.28
N LEU A 98 0.62 -20.27 18.00
CA LEU A 98 1.35 -20.50 19.24
C LEU A 98 0.41 -21.03 20.33
N GLU A 99 -0.77 -20.44 20.48
CA GLU A 99 -1.79 -20.89 21.44
C GLU A 99 -2.22 -22.34 21.12
N GLU A 100 -2.47 -22.64 19.85
CA GLU A 100 -2.81 -23.99 19.39
C GLU A 100 -1.68 -25.01 19.61
N LEU A 101 -0.42 -24.60 19.43
CA LEU A 101 0.75 -25.42 19.72
C LEU A 101 0.83 -25.74 21.22
N VAL A 102 0.68 -24.72 22.07
CA VAL A 102 0.73 -24.87 23.53
C VAL A 102 -0.39 -25.77 24.02
N GLU A 103 -1.62 -25.60 23.53
CA GLU A 103 -2.75 -26.48 23.83
C GLU A 103 -2.44 -27.94 23.46
N SER A 104 -1.88 -28.16 22.27
CA SER A 104 -1.49 -29.50 21.81
C SER A 104 -0.41 -30.11 22.69
N VAL A 105 0.58 -29.33 23.14
CA VAL A 105 1.61 -29.76 24.09
C VAL A 105 1.01 -30.13 25.44
N TYR A 106 0.07 -29.33 25.96
CA TYR A 106 -0.63 -29.65 27.21
C TYR A 106 -1.47 -30.93 27.10
N ALA A 107 -2.02 -31.22 25.93
CA ALA A 107 -2.79 -32.44 25.65
C ALA A 107 -1.91 -33.72 25.64
N VAL A 108 -0.60 -33.61 25.42
CA VAL A 108 0.33 -34.77 25.42
C VAL A 108 0.32 -35.47 26.77
N ARG A 109 0.31 -34.73 27.89
CA ARG A 109 0.39 -35.32 29.23
C ARG A 109 -0.81 -36.21 29.60
N PRO A 110 -2.08 -35.73 29.52
CA PRO A 110 -3.22 -36.57 29.82
C PRO A 110 -3.35 -37.72 28.82
N TRP A 111 -3.05 -37.49 27.54
CA TRP A 111 -3.03 -38.55 26.52
C TRP A 111 -2.01 -39.64 26.87
N LEU A 112 -0.77 -39.27 27.23
CA LEU A 112 0.27 -40.22 27.62
C LEU A 112 -0.12 -40.99 28.90
N LYS A 113 -0.79 -40.34 29.85
CA LYS A 113 -1.31 -41.00 31.05
C LYS A 113 -2.38 -42.05 30.70
N LYS A 114 -3.29 -41.74 29.77
CA LYS A 114 -4.29 -42.70 29.26
C LYS A 114 -3.60 -43.89 28.59
N GLU A 115 -2.64 -43.64 27.70
CA GLU A 115 -1.86 -44.68 27.01
C GLU A 115 -1.12 -45.61 28.00
N ILE A 116 -0.46 -45.04 29.01
CA ILE A 116 0.22 -45.80 30.05
C ILE A 116 -0.79 -46.64 30.85
N ASN A 117 -1.93 -46.07 31.24
CA ASN A 117 -2.95 -46.79 31.98
C ASN A 117 -3.55 -47.93 31.15
N ALA A 118 -3.85 -47.70 29.87
CA ALA A 118 -4.31 -48.74 28.95
C ALA A 118 -3.30 -49.89 28.83
N CYS A 119 -2.01 -49.56 28.80
CA CYS A 119 -0.93 -50.55 28.76
C CYS A 119 -0.79 -51.37 30.05
N ILE A 120 -0.98 -50.75 31.22
CA ILE A 120 -0.80 -51.39 32.55
C ILE A 120 -2.04 -52.18 32.97
N PHE A 121 -3.24 -51.65 32.73
CA PHE A 121 -4.50 -52.17 33.29
C PHE A 121 -5.36 -52.92 32.26
N ASP A 122 -4.88 -53.10 31.03
CA ASP A 122 -5.66 -53.67 29.91
C ASP A 122 -7.00 -52.94 29.68
N ASP A 123 -7.03 -51.65 30.01
CA ASP A 123 -8.17 -50.79 29.75
C ASP A 123 -8.20 -50.50 28.24
N PRO A 124 -9.25 -50.90 27.50
CA PRO A 124 -9.32 -50.67 26.07
C PRO A 124 -9.34 -49.16 25.81
N MET A 125 -8.23 -48.63 25.29
CA MET A 125 -8.19 -47.24 24.86
C MET A 125 -9.12 -47.05 23.67
N ASP A 126 -9.91 -45.98 23.69
CA ASP A 126 -10.73 -45.59 22.55
C ASP A 126 -9.81 -45.37 21.34
N SER A 127 -9.95 -46.23 20.32
CA SER A 127 -9.06 -46.28 19.15
C SER A 127 -9.08 -45.03 18.27
N GLU A 128 -9.92 -44.04 18.59
CA GLU A 128 -10.12 -42.83 17.80
C GLU A 128 -9.24 -41.64 18.26
N GLU A 129 -8.61 -41.71 19.45
CA GLU A 129 -7.85 -40.58 20.00
C GLU A 129 -6.43 -40.50 19.39
N ASN A 130 -6.31 -39.80 18.25
CA ASN A 130 -5.03 -39.56 17.58
C ASN A 130 -4.00 -38.87 18.51
N SER A 131 -2.76 -39.35 18.50
CA SER A 131 -1.67 -38.79 19.32
C SER A 131 -1.48 -37.29 19.06
N PRO A 132 -1.55 -36.40 20.06
CA PRO A 132 -1.38 -34.95 19.85
C PRO A 132 0.00 -34.57 19.28
N MET A 133 0.95 -35.50 19.27
CA MET A 133 2.31 -35.30 18.78
C MET A 133 2.37 -34.96 17.28
N TRP A 134 1.48 -35.51 16.45
CA TRP A 134 1.47 -35.17 15.01
C TRP A 134 1.13 -33.69 14.80
N LYS A 135 0.21 -33.15 15.61
CA LYS A 135 -0.24 -31.76 15.52
C LYS A 135 0.87 -30.80 15.94
N ILE A 136 1.64 -31.15 16.98
CA ILE A 136 2.81 -30.40 17.43
C ILE A 136 3.88 -30.35 16.34
N GLU A 137 4.18 -31.50 15.72
CA GLU A 137 5.19 -31.60 14.65
C GLU A 137 4.78 -30.79 13.41
N LEU A 138 3.50 -30.84 13.04
CA LEU A 138 2.95 -30.08 11.92
C LEU A 138 3.01 -28.57 12.16
N ILE A 139 2.49 -28.10 13.30
CA ILE A 139 2.42 -26.66 13.60
C ILE A 139 3.82 -26.08 13.73
N SER A 140 4.76 -26.81 14.34
CA SER A 140 6.13 -26.34 14.49
C SER A 140 6.88 -26.23 13.18
N HIS A 141 6.82 -27.25 12.30
CA HIS A 141 7.47 -27.16 10.99
C HIS A 141 6.92 -26.03 10.12
N LEU A 142 5.61 -25.77 10.18
CA LEU A 142 4.98 -24.76 9.35
C LEU A 142 5.17 -23.34 9.87
N TYR A 143 5.06 -23.12 11.19
CA TYR A 143 4.95 -21.78 11.77
C TYR A 143 6.10 -21.39 12.69
N PHE A 144 6.84 -22.36 13.24
CA PHE A 144 7.88 -22.13 14.26
C PHE A 144 9.09 -23.03 14.04
N PRO A 145 9.81 -22.91 12.90
CA PRO A 145 10.98 -23.72 12.61
C PRO A 145 12.08 -23.56 13.67
N GLU A 146 12.12 -22.40 14.35
CA GLU A 146 13.05 -22.14 15.46
C GLU A 146 12.82 -23.02 16.69
N LEU A 147 11.62 -23.60 16.87
CA LEU A 147 11.29 -24.47 18.00
C LEU A 147 11.48 -25.97 17.70
N THR A 148 12.02 -26.31 16.53
CA THR A 148 12.18 -27.71 16.12
C THR A 148 13.14 -28.48 17.03
N GLY A 149 14.14 -27.80 17.61
CA GLY A 149 15.08 -28.42 18.55
C GLY A 149 14.40 -28.89 19.83
N GLU A 150 13.61 -28.04 20.45
CA GLU A 150 12.84 -28.30 21.67
C GLU A 150 11.76 -29.35 21.44
N ILE A 151 11.15 -29.36 20.25
CA ILE A 151 10.12 -30.35 19.91
C ILE A 151 10.74 -31.72 19.65
N ASN A 152 11.94 -31.78 19.10
CA ASN A 152 12.67 -33.03 18.95
C ASN A 152 13.07 -33.62 20.31
N THR A 153 13.44 -32.79 21.30
CA THR A 153 13.72 -33.29 22.66
C THR A 153 12.43 -33.74 23.37
N LEU A 154 11.32 -33.02 23.18
CA LEU A 154 10.00 -33.46 23.65
C LEU A 154 9.59 -34.80 23.01
N LYS A 155 9.79 -34.95 21.69
CA LYS A 155 9.55 -36.21 20.97
C LYS A 155 10.41 -37.33 21.53
N GLN A 156 11.70 -37.10 21.74
CA GLN A 156 12.62 -38.11 22.28
C GLN A 156 12.22 -38.55 23.69
N THR A 157 11.88 -37.61 24.58
CA THR A 157 11.42 -37.93 25.95
C THR A 157 10.08 -38.67 25.93
N TYR A 158 9.17 -38.27 25.05
CA TYR A 158 7.92 -38.99 24.81
C TYR A 158 8.17 -40.43 24.34
N TRP A 159 9.06 -40.65 23.37
CA TRP A 159 9.43 -41.99 22.89
C TRP A 159 10.02 -42.83 24.01
N ILE A 160 10.91 -42.28 24.84
CA ILE A 160 11.47 -43.00 25.99
C ILE A 160 10.38 -43.40 26.99
N ALA A 161 9.44 -42.50 27.29
CA ALA A 161 8.33 -42.77 28.22
C ALA A 161 7.37 -43.84 27.68
N ALA A 162 7.00 -43.76 26.40
CA ALA A 162 6.10 -44.71 25.76
C ALA A 162 6.74 -46.11 25.60
N TYR A 163 7.98 -46.19 25.11
CA TYR A 163 8.67 -47.46 24.89
C TYR A 163 9.19 -48.10 26.18
N GLY A 164 9.56 -47.29 27.18
CA GLY A 164 9.92 -47.78 28.51
C GLY A 164 8.79 -48.59 29.15
N GLY A 165 7.54 -48.14 29.01
CA GLY A 165 6.36 -48.90 29.46
C GLY A 165 6.18 -50.22 28.71
N PHE A 166 6.43 -50.24 27.41
CA PHE A 166 6.25 -51.43 26.57
C PHE A 166 7.27 -52.55 26.90
N VAL A 167 8.53 -52.17 27.17
CA VAL A 167 9.56 -53.12 27.61
C VAL A 167 9.19 -53.73 28.96
N PHE A 168 8.62 -52.94 29.88
CA PHE A 168 8.18 -53.43 31.19
C PHE A 168 7.05 -54.46 31.08
N ARG A 169 6.06 -54.24 30.19
CA ARG A 169 4.97 -55.19 29.96
C ARG A 169 5.47 -56.54 29.41
N LYS A 170 6.39 -56.54 28.44
CA LYS A 170 7.01 -57.78 27.95
C LYS A 170 7.75 -58.55 29.04
N CYS A 171 8.37 -57.86 30.00
CA CYS A 171 9.04 -58.50 31.13
C CYS A 171 8.06 -59.04 32.18
N CYS A 172 6.92 -58.37 32.43
CA CYS A 172 5.94 -58.79 33.42
C CYS A 172 5.00 -59.93 32.96
N ASN A 173 4.70 -60.06 31.67
CA ASN A 173 3.92 -61.18 31.10
C ASN A 173 4.78 -62.41 30.72
N LEU A 174 6.10 -62.37 30.98
CA LEU A 174 6.99 -63.49 30.72
C LEU A 174 6.72 -64.78 31.55
N PRO A 175 6.19 -64.76 32.79
CA PRO A 175 5.98 -66.00 33.54
C PRO A 175 4.84 -66.86 32.99
N GLU A 176 3.89 -66.28 32.25
CA GLU A 176 2.76 -67.04 31.68
C GLU A 176 3.14 -67.79 30.39
N LEU A 177 4.08 -67.25 29.61
CA LEU A 177 4.63 -67.91 28.42
C LEU A 177 5.59 -69.06 28.77
N MET A 178 6.26 -69.02 29.93
CA MET A 178 7.10 -70.14 30.37
C MET A 178 6.27 -71.36 30.83
N SER A 179 5.05 -71.14 31.32
CA SER A 179 4.13 -72.22 31.72
C SER A 179 3.55 -73.01 30.53
N GLN A 180 3.43 -72.39 29.35
CA GLN A 180 2.95 -73.07 28.14
C GLN A 180 4.04 -73.81 27.36
N SER A 181 5.33 -73.64 27.71
CA SER A 181 6.45 -74.34 27.07
C SER A 181 6.78 -75.70 27.71
N GLU A 182 6.15 -76.07 28.83
CA GLU A 182 6.39 -77.32 29.57
C GLU A 182 5.29 -78.38 29.38
N LYS A 183 4.35 -78.17 28.44
CA LYS A 183 3.38 -79.18 27.98
C LYS A 183 3.61 -79.50 26.52
#